data_AF-A0A9W8LXY9-F1
#
_entry.id   AF-A0A9W8LXY9-F1
#
_cell.length_a   1.000
_cell.length_b   1.000
_cell.length_c   1.000
_cell.angle_alpha   90.00
_cell.angle_beta   90.00
_cell.angle_gamma   90.00
#
_symmetry.space_group_name_H-M   'P 1'
#
loop_
_entity.id
_entity.type
_entity.pdbx_description
1 polymer ?
#
loop_
_entity_poly.entity_id
_entity_poly.type
_entity_poly.pdbx_seq_one_letter_code
_entity_poly.pdbx_strand_id
1 'polypeptide(L)'
;MSGQDFLKNAIDIINKGAAEDKAGNYEDAYTHYKNGIEWFLMAIKYEKKEKQKETLRRKLIDYIDRAEQLKEHIKKTRDKQRACAEESNGTAVDGKKKDKEDTSMDSETKKLRQGLEGAILIEKPDVHWEDVAGLDGAKESLKEAVILPIKFPQLFTGKRTPWRGILLYGPPGTGKSYLAKAVATEANSTFYSISSSDIVSKWMGESEKMIKNLFAMARENKPSIIFIDEVDSL
;
A
#
# COMPACT_ATOMS: atom_id res chain seq x y z
N MET A 1 15.34 14.04 25.80
CA MET A 1 14.38 13.11 26.42
C MET A 1 15.15 11.88 26.86
N SER A 2 15.08 11.52 28.13
CA SER A 2 15.79 10.37 28.70
C SER A 2 15.03 9.07 28.40
N GLY A 3 15.73 7.92 28.37
CA GLY A 3 15.09 6.60 28.18
C GLY A 3 13.94 6.32 29.17
N GLN A 4 14.00 6.93 30.35
CA GLN A 4 12.98 6.82 31.39
C GLN A 4 11.69 7.57 31.04
N ASP A 5 11.78 8.67 30.28
CA ASP A 5 10.60 9.44 29.85
C ASP A 5 9.77 8.62 28.85
N PHE A 6 10.45 7.92 27.92
CA PHE A 6 9.79 7.02 26.97
C PHE A 6 9.08 5.86 27.68
N LEU A 7 9.72 5.28 28.69
CA LEU A 7 9.12 4.17 29.46
C LEU A 7 7.88 4.61 30.24
N LYS A 8 7.89 5.80 30.85
CA LYS A 8 6.72 6.34 31.56
C LYS A 8 5.54 6.55 30.61
N ASN A 9 5.77 7.20 29.48
CA ASN A 9 4.74 7.40 28.46
C ASN A 9 4.19 6.06 27.94
N ALA A 10 5.06 5.07 27.75
CA ALA A 10 4.65 3.74 27.31
C ALA A 10 3.71 3.07 28.31
N ILE A 11 4.05 3.12 29.61
CA ILE A 11 3.24 2.55 30.69
C ILE A 11 1.88 3.25 30.78
N ASP A 12 1.83 4.57 30.66
CA ASP A 12 0.59 5.33 30.73
C ASP A 12 -0.35 4.96 29.57
N ILE A 13 0.18 4.83 28.35
CA ILE A 13 -0.59 4.46 27.17
C ILE A 13 -1.09 3.01 27.28
N ILE A 14 -0.26 2.09 27.75
CA ILE A 14 -0.66 0.69 27.93
C ILE A 14 -1.71 0.56 29.04
N ASN A 15 -1.59 1.30 30.14
CA ASN A 15 -2.60 1.29 31.19
C ASN A 15 -3.96 1.81 30.69
N LYS A 16 -3.96 2.82 29.81
CA LYS A 16 -5.18 3.27 29.13
C LYS A 16 -5.75 2.17 28.23
N GLY A 17 -4.92 1.52 27.42
CA GLY A 17 -5.36 0.39 26.58
C GLY A 17 -5.90 -0.78 27.39
N ALA A 18 -5.30 -1.10 28.53
CA ALA A 18 -5.77 -2.15 29.44
C ALA A 18 -7.09 -1.78 30.14
N ALA A 19 -7.35 -0.49 30.38
CA ALA A 19 -8.64 -0.03 30.90
C ALA A 19 -9.75 -0.17 29.85
N GLU A 20 -9.46 0.16 28.60
CA GLU A 20 -10.39 0.00 27.47
C GLU A 20 -10.66 -1.46 27.11
N ASP A 21 -9.64 -2.32 27.22
CA ASP A 21 -9.77 -3.77 27.05
C ASP A 21 -10.75 -4.35 28.08
N LYS A 22 -10.65 -3.92 29.34
CA LYS A 22 -11.62 -4.29 30.40
C LYS A 22 -13.01 -3.70 30.17
N ALA A 23 -13.11 -2.55 29.51
CA ALA A 23 -14.38 -1.92 29.15
C ALA A 23 -15.05 -2.59 27.94
N GLY A 24 -14.37 -3.50 27.23
CA GLY A 24 -14.87 -4.15 26.02
C GLY A 24 -14.74 -3.29 24.75
N ASN A 25 -14.06 -2.15 24.82
CA ASN A 25 -13.78 -1.29 23.68
C ASN A 25 -12.52 -1.79 22.95
N TYR A 26 -12.67 -2.91 22.25
CA TYR A 26 -11.53 -3.63 21.67
C TYR A 26 -10.79 -2.84 20.57
N GLU A 27 -11.47 -1.97 19.82
CA GLU A 27 -10.86 -1.16 18.76
C GLU A 27 -9.92 -0.07 19.31
N ASP A 28 -10.39 0.66 20.32
CA ASP A 28 -9.60 1.68 21.00
C ASP A 28 -8.45 1.02 21.78
N ALA A 29 -8.71 -0.10 22.45
CA ALA A 29 -7.70 -0.86 23.18
C ALA A 29 -6.56 -1.29 22.26
N TYR A 30 -6.88 -1.83 21.08
CA TYR A 30 -5.86 -2.24 20.09
C TYR A 30 -4.98 -1.05 19.65
N THR A 31 -5.58 0.13 19.45
CA THR A 31 -4.85 1.33 19.07
C THR A 31 -3.90 1.79 20.18
N HIS A 32 -4.37 1.78 21.43
CA HIS A 32 -3.53 2.11 22.58
C HIS A 32 -2.40 1.08 22.80
N TYR A 33 -2.66 -0.21 22.64
CA TYR A 33 -1.60 -1.23 22.70
C TYR A 33 -0.56 -1.04 21.60
N LYS A 34 -0.97 -0.78 20.35
CA LYS A 34 -0.05 -0.50 19.24
C LYS A 34 0.86 0.71 19.54
N ASN A 35 0.26 1.82 19.97
CA ASN A 35 1.01 3.02 20.34
C ASN A 35 1.95 2.75 21.52
N GLY A 36 1.49 2.02 22.54
CA GLY A 36 2.29 1.64 23.70
C GLY A 36 3.51 0.78 23.33
N ILE A 37 3.35 -0.17 22.40
CA ILE A 37 4.43 -1.01 21.87
C ILE A 37 5.51 -0.17 21.19
N GLU A 38 5.14 0.83 20.39
CA GLU A 38 6.09 1.75 19.74
C GLU A 38 6.93 2.53 20.77
N TRP A 39 6.29 3.04 21.83
CA TRP A 39 6.99 3.70 22.93
C TRP A 39 7.90 2.76 23.73
N PHE A 40 7.49 1.50 23.95
CA PHE A 40 8.31 0.47 24.60
C PHE A 40 9.56 0.11 23.77
N LEU A 41 9.43 0.03 22.45
CA LEU A 41 10.56 -0.20 21.54
C LEU A 41 11.57 0.95 21.62
N MET A 42 11.10 2.20 21.68
CA MET A 42 11.98 3.36 21.90
C MET A 42 12.64 3.32 23.27
N ALA A 43 11.92 2.94 24.33
CA ALA A 43 12.50 2.78 25.66
C ALA A 43 13.63 1.73 25.66
N ILE A 44 13.45 0.58 25.01
CA ILE A 44 14.50 -0.46 24.87
C ILE A 44 15.71 0.06 24.09
N LYS A 45 15.48 0.84 23.03
CA LYS A 45 16.55 1.41 22.19
C LYS A 45 17.45 2.37 22.98
N TYR A 46 16.88 3.16 23.90
CA TYR A 46 17.61 4.17 24.67
C TYR A 46 18.02 3.71 26.08
N GLU A 47 17.63 2.51 26.50
CA GLU A 47 18.02 1.94 27.79
C GLU A 47 19.49 1.47 27.77
N LYS A 48 20.25 1.79 28.82
CA LYS A 48 21.68 1.44 28.90
C LYS A 48 21.94 0.14 29.65
N LYS A 49 21.02 -0.28 30.53
CA LYS A 49 21.17 -1.47 31.38
C LYS A 49 20.59 -2.71 30.69
N GLU A 50 21.44 -3.70 30.41
CA GLU A 50 21.04 -4.91 29.67
C GLU A 50 20.00 -5.77 30.40
N LYS A 51 20.14 -5.93 31.73
CA LYS A 51 19.15 -6.64 32.56
C LYS A 51 17.74 -6.02 32.49
N GLN A 52 17.66 -4.69 32.32
CA GLN A 52 16.38 -4.01 32.19
C GLN A 52 15.80 -4.20 30.79
N LYS A 53 16.62 -4.21 29.74
CA LYS A 53 16.16 -4.52 28.38
C LYS A 53 15.55 -5.92 28.28
N GLU A 54 16.14 -6.93 28.91
CA GLU A 54 15.57 -8.29 28.90
C GLU A 54 14.20 -8.35 29.57
N THR A 55 14.03 -7.67 30.71
CA THR A 55 12.73 -7.57 31.37
C THR A 55 11.72 -6.77 30.54
N LEU A 56 12.14 -5.69 29.89
CA LEU A 56 11.29 -4.90 29.00
C LEU A 56 10.88 -5.70 27.74
N ARG A 57 11.80 -6.48 27.16
CA ARG A 57 11.51 -7.37 26.02
C ARG A 57 10.48 -8.43 26.38
N ARG A 58 10.59 -9.05 27.56
CA ARG A 58 9.58 -10.01 28.04
C ARG A 58 8.20 -9.37 28.13
N LYS A 59 8.10 -8.22 28.79
CA LYS A 59 6.83 -7.48 28.87
C LYS A 59 6.30 -7.05 27.51
N LEU A 60 7.19 -6.65 26.59
CA LEU A 60 6.82 -6.26 25.24
C LEU A 60 6.16 -7.42 24.47
N ILE A 61 6.69 -8.64 24.63
CA ILE A 61 6.09 -9.84 24.02
C ILE A 61 4.68 -10.05 24.56
N ASP A 62 4.47 -9.97 25.87
CA ASP A 62 3.14 -10.11 26.48
C ASP A 62 2.12 -9.09 25.90
N TYR A 63 2.56 -7.85 25.67
CA TYR A 63 1.72 -6.81 25.08
C TYR A 63 1.46 -7.01 23.58
N ILE A 64 2.42 -7.54 22.84
CA ILE A 64 2.25 -7.91 21.42
C ILE A 64 1.23 -9.04 21.30
N ASP A 65 1.40 -10.11 22.09
CA ASP A 65 0.48 -11.25 22.09
C ASP A 65 -0.95 -10.82 22.40
N ARG A 66 -1.12 -9.90 23.37
CA ARG A 66 -2.45 -9.35 23.67
C ARG A 66 -3.02 -8.53 22.51
N ALA A 67 -2.20 -7.71 21.84
CA ALA A 67 -2.63 -6.93 20.68
C ALA A 67 -3.05 -7.84 19.51
N GLU A 68 -2.38 -8.98 19.31
CA GLU A 68 -2.77 -9.96 18.30
C GLU A 68 -4.13 -10.62 18.61
N GLN A 69 -4.36 -11.00 19.87
CA GLN A 69 -5.66 -11.52 20.31
C GLN A 69 -6.79 -10.53 20.06
N LEU A 70 -6.56 -9.24 20.36
CA LEU A 70 -7.53 -8.17 20.12
C LEU A 70 -7.82 -8.01 18.62
N LYS A 71 -6.78 -8.04 17.79
CA LYS A 71 -6.91 -7.98 16.33
C LYS A 71 -7.76 -9.12 15.77
N GLU A 72 -7.56 -10.34 16.27
CA GLU A 72 -8.40 -11.48 15.88
C GLU A 72 -9.85 -11.31 16.35
N HIS A 73 -10.07 -10.82 17.56
CA HIS A 73 -11.40 -10.60 18.11
C HIS A 73 -12.17 -9.53 17.31
N ILE A 74 -11.50 -8.44 16.93
CA ILE A 74 -12.06 -7.40 16.04
C ILE A 74 -12.41 -8.00 14.69
N LYS A 75 -11.51 -8.79 14.09
CA LYS A 75 -11.77 -9.45 12.81
C LYS A 75 -12.98 -10.39 12.88
N LYS A 76 -13.04 -11.26 13.90
CA LYS A 76 -14.16 -12.20 14.12
C LYS A 76 -15.48 -11.46 14.38
N THR A 77 -15.45 -10.38 15.16
CA THR A 77 -16.64 -9.56 15.45
C THR A 77 -17.14 -8.86 14.19
N ARG A 78 -16.22 -8.30 13.38
CA ARG A 78 -16.55 -7.66 12.11
C ARG A 78 -17.11 -8.67 11.08
N ASP A 79 -16.54 -9.87 11.02
CA ASP A 79 -16.99 -10.93 10.12
C ASP A 79 -18.37 -11.48 10.57
N LYS A 80 -18.63 -11.59 11.88
CA LYS A 80 -19.97 -11.93 12.42
C LYS A 80 -21.01 -10.85 12.18
N GLN A 81 -20.66 -9.57 12.36
CA GLN A 81 -21.56 -8.46 12.05
C GLN A 81 -21.92 -8.40 10.55
N ARG A 82 -20.97 -8.74 9.67
CA ARG A 82 -21.23 -8.88 8.23
C ARG A 82 -22.17 -10.04 7.91
N ALA A 83 -22.04 -11.18 8.60
CA ALA A 83 -22.92 -12.34 8.41
C ALA A 83 -24.36 -12.12 8.93
N CYS A 84 -24.54 -11.47 10.09
CA CYS A 84 -25.87 -11.25 10.66
C CYS A 84 -26.69 -10.14 9.95
N ALA A 85 -26.04 -9.23 9.23
CA ALA A 85 -26.71 -8.17 8.48
C ALA A 85 -27.34 -8.64 7.16
N GLU A 86 -26.98 -9.84 6.68
CA GLU A 86 -27.50 -10.41 5.43
C GLU A 86 -28.82 -11.19 5.59
N GLU A 87 -29.22 -11.54 6.83
CA GLU A 87 -30.45 -12.34 7.08
C GLU A 87 -31.70 -11.50 7.41
N SER A 88 -31.58 -10.19 7.68
CA SER A 88 -32.68 -9.43 8.31
C SER A 88 -33.30 -8.31 7.47
N ASN A 89 -33.14 -8.27 6.14
CA ASN A 89 -33.80 -7.21 5.35
C ASN A 89 -34.30 -7.66 3.98
N GLY A 90 -35.42 -8.39 3.99
CA GLY A 90 -36.32 -8.53 2.85
C GLY A 90 -37.63 -7.75 3.06
N THR A 91 -37.98 -6.91 2.08
CA THR A 91 -39.34 -6.36 1.75
C THR A 91 -39.83 -5.15 2.58
N ALA A 92 -40.26 -3.97 2.08
CA ALA A 92 -40.51 -3.43 0.73
C ALA A 92 -40.73 -1.87 0.73
N VAL A 93 -40.30 -1.22 -0.38
CA VAL A 93 -40.92 -0.10 -1.19
C VAL A 93 -41.10 1.30 -0.51
N ASP A 94 -40.70 2.48 -1.03
CA ASP A 94 -40.53 3.01 -2.40
C ASP A 94 -39.55 4.23 -2.44
N GLY A 95 -38.87 4.48 -3.58
CA GLY A 95 -38.57 5.85 -4.01
C GLY A 95 -37.20 6.54 -3.79
N LYS A 96 -36.05 5.93 -4.10
CA LYS A 96 -34.87 6.58 -4.78
C LYS A 96 -33.73 5.59 -4.96
N LYS A 97 -33.29 5.40 -6.22
CA LYS A 97 -32.40 4.30 -6.65
C LYS A 97 -30.99 4.81 -6.95
N LYS A 98 -30.01 3.96 -6.58
CA LYS A 98 -28.57 3.88 -6.90
C LYS A 98 -27.59 4.41 -5.83
N ASP A 99 -26.70 3.60 -5.23
CA ASP A 99 -26.33 2.20 -5.46
C ASP A 99 -25.88 1.52 -4.14
N LYS A 100 -26.44 0.32 -3.89
CA LYS A 100 -26.01 -0.68 -2.91
C LYS A 100 -25.22 -1.74 -3.67
N GLU A 101 -23.90 -1.61 -3.79
CA GLU A 101 -23.04 -2.63 -4.42
C GLU A 101 -21.73 -2.91 -3.65
N ASP A 102 -21.44 -2.22 -2.54
CA ASP A 102 -20.07 -2.17 -2.01
C ASP A 102 -19.62 -3.36 -1.14
N THR A 103 -20.51 -4.22 -0.64
CA THR A 103 -20.11 -5.21 0.39
C THR A 103 -19.63 -6.56 -0.17
N SER A 104 -20.11 -7.00 -1.34
CA SER A 104 -19.63 -8.22 -2.01
C SER A 104 -18.33 -8.00 -2.81
N MET A 105 -18.10 -6.75 -3.23
CA MET A 105 -16.98 -6.35 -4.08
C MET A 105 -15.63 -6.40 -3.36
N ASP A 106 -15.60 -6.25 -2.03
CA ASP A 106 -14.34 -6.21 -1.24
C ASP A 106 -13.65 -7.58 -1.15
N SER A 107 -14.42 -8.69 -1.16
CA SER A 107 -13.84 -10.04 -1.14
C SER A 107 -13.29 -10.46 -2.51
N GLU A 108 -14.01 -10.12 -3.59
CA GLU A 108 -13.59 -10.39 -4.96
C GLU A 108 -12.41 -9.51 -5.36
N THR A 109 -12.44 -8.21 -5.05
CA THR A 109 -11.29 -7.32 -5.28
C THR A 109 -10.07 -7.75 -4.49
N LYS A 110 -10.23 -8.31 -3.28
CA LYS A 110 -9.10 -8.83 -2.51
C LYS A 110 -8.50 -10.11 -3.10
N LYS A 111 -9.33 -11.03 -3.60
CA LYS A 111 -8.85 -12.21 -4.34
C LYS A 111 -8.19 -11.83 -5.65
N LEU A 112 -8.76 -10.87 -6.38
CA LEU A 112 -8.17 -10.33 -7.61
C LEU A 112 -6.88 -9.57 -7.33
N ARG A 113 -6.79 -8.78 -6.25
CA ARG A 113 -5.55 -8.15 -5.77
C ARG A 113 -4.46 -9.18 -5.51
N GLN A 114 -4.81 -10.31 -4.91
CA GLN A 114 -3.88 -11.39 -4.66
C GLN A 114 -3.44 -12.09 -5.96
N GLY A 115 -4.32 -12.22 -6.96
CA GLY A 115 -3.96 -12.70 -8.31
C GLY A 115 -3.11 -11.69 -9.09
N LEU A 116 -3.37 -10.40 -8.91
CA LEU A 116 -2.63 -9.28 -9.48
C LEU A 116 -1.20 -9.20 -8.94
N GLU A 117 -0.98 -9.47 -7.64
CA GLU A 117 0.36 -9.54 -7.05
C GLU A 117 1.25 -10.62 -7.70
N GLY A 118 0.64 -11.68 -8.25
CA GLY A 118 1.37 -12.73 -8.98
C GLY A 118 1.67 -12.39 -10.44
N ALA A 119 0.80 -11.61 -11.10
CA ALA A 119 0.93 -11.25 -12.52
C ALA A 119 1.69 -9.92 -12.73
N ILE A 120 1.68 -9.04 -11.75
CA ILE A 120 2.33 -7.72 -11.83
C ILE A 120 3.58 -7.74 -10.97
N LEU A 121 4.73 -7.59 -11.61
CA LEU A 121 5.99 -7.40 -10.89
C LEU A 121 6.00 -6.00 -10.28
N ILE A 122 5.84 -5.96 -8.96
CA ILE A 122 6.04 -4.76 -8.14
C ILE A 122 7.49 -4.77 -7.67
N GLU A 123 8.33 -3.99 -8.33
CA GLU A 123 9.74 -3.90 -8.00
C GLU A 123 10.18 -2.45 -7.74
N LYS A 124 11.26 -2.31 -6.97
CA LYS A 124 12.07 -1.10 -6.95
C LYS A 124 13.36 -1.45 -7.68
N PRO A 125 13.43 -1.21 -9.01
CA PRO A 125 14.66 -1.49 -9.73
C PRO A 125 15.78 -0.61 -9.18
N ASP A 126 17.03 -1.07 -9.32
CA ASP A 126 18.24 -0.36 -8.92
C ASP A 126 19.09 -0.07 -10.17
N VAL A 127 18.49 0.64 -11.13
CA VAL A 127 19.13 1.03 -12.39
C VAL A 127 19.21 2.54 -12.41
N HIS A 128 20.38 3.11 -12.67
CA HIS A 128 20.58 4.56 -12.66
C HIS A 128 20.70 5.11 -14.09
N TRP A 129 20.60 6.44 -14.24
CA TRP A 129 20.80 7.09 -15.55
C TRP A 129 22.19 6.86 -16.16
N GLU A 130 23.17 6.58 -15.31
CA GLU A 130 24.56 6.30 -15.67
C GLU A 130 24.72 4.92 -16.31
N ASP A 131 23.87 3.97 -15.95
CA ASP A 131 23.88 2.60 -16.49
C ASP A 131 23.32 2.53 -17.93
N VAL A 132 22.58 3.55 -18.35
CA VAL A 132 22.02 3.65 -19.69
C VAL A 132 23.00 4.42 -20.59
N ALA A 133 23.55 3.79 -21.63
CA ALA A 133 24.42 4.50 -22.58
C ALA A 133 23.61 5.27 -23.64
N GLY A 134 23.95 6.54 -23.87
CA GLY A 134 23.33 7.40 -24.90
C GLY A 134 21.88 7.80 -24.62
N LEU A 135 21.10 8.01 -25.70
CA LEU A 135 19.66 8.39 -25.66
C LEU A 135 19.38 9.70 -24.91
N ASP A 136 20.28 10.68 -24.97
CA ASP A 136 20.22 11.89 -24.15
C ASP A 136 18.91 12.68 -24.30
N GLY A 137 18.41 12.82 -25.53
CA GLY A 137 17.11 13.48 -25.78
C GLY A 137 15.92 12.74 -25.15
N ALA A 138 15.94 11.41 -25.14
CA ALA A 138 14.88 10.62 -24.50
C ALA A 138 15.00 10.68 -22.97
N LYS A 139 16.23 10.64 -22.43
CA LYS A 139 16.48 10.82 -21.00
C LYS A 139 16.01 12.18 -20.52
N GLU A 140 16.32 13.25 -21.25
CA GLU A 140 15.90 14.61 -20.92
C GLU A 140 14.38 14.74 -20.94
N SER A 141 13.73 14.25 -21.99
CA SER A 141 12.26 14.22 -22.09
C SER A 141 11.61 13.46 -20.92
N LEU A 142 12.18 12.31 -20.53
CA LEU A 142 11.68 11.52 -19.40
C LEU A 142 11.91 12.21 -18.05
N LYS A 143 13.06 12.87 -17.86
CA LYS A 143 13.35 13.67 -16.66
C LYS A 143 12.34 14.81 -16.52
N GLU A 144 12.04 15.52 -17.60
CA GLU A 144 11.03 16.58 -17.59
C GLU A 144 9.61 16.05 -17.36
N ALA A 145 9.28 14.89 -17.94
CA ALA A 145 7.95 14.33 -17.86
C ALA A 145 7.63 13.73 -16.48
N VAL A 146 8.62 13.09 -15.84
CA VAL A 146 8.42 12.31 -14.61
C VAL A 146 9.04 12.97 -13.38
N ILE A 147 10.31 13.40 -13.47
CA ILE A 147 11.03 13.93 -12.30
C ILE A 147 10.59 15.37 -11.98
N LEU A 148 10.37 16.19 -13.00
CA LEU A 148 10.03 17.60 -12.82
C LEU A 148 8.70 17.82 -12.06
N PRO A 149 7.61 17.09 -12.35
CA PRO A 149 6.38 17.20 -11.56
C PRO A 149 6.51 16.75 -10.11
N ILE A 150 7.38 15.77 -9.83
CA ILE A 150 7.62 15.27 -8.48
C ILE A 150 8.44 16.28 -7.68
N LYS A 151 9.50 16.84 -8.27
CA LYS A 151 10.38 17.82 -7.61
C LYS A 151 9.75 19.21 -7.47
N PHE A 152 9.00 19.65 -8.47
CA PHE A 152 8.43 21.01 -8.54
C PHE A 152 6.94 21.00 -8.87
N PRO A 153 6.08 20.46 -7.98
CA PRO A 153 4.63 20.38 -8.23
C PRO A 153 3.98 21.75 -8.45
N GLN A 154 4.55 22.83 -7.91
CA GLN A 154 4.08 24.21 -8.10
C GLN A 154 4.10 24.67 -9.56
N LEU A 155 5.02 24.14 -10.38
CA LEU A 155 5.10 24.48 -11.80
C LEU A 155 3.99 23.83 -12.63
N PHE A 156 3.33 22.82 -12.08
CA PHE A 156 2.28 22.04 -12.75
C PHE A 156 0.90 22.33 -12.17
N THR A 157 0.58 23.62 -12.04
CA THR A 157 -0.73 24.11 -11.59
C THR A 157 -1.52 24.71 -12.75
N GLY A 158 -2.85 24.57 -12.72
CA GLY A 158 -3.74 25.09 -13.77
C GLY A 158 -3.66 24.28 -15.07
N LYS A 159 -3.26 24.94 -16.19
CA LYS A 159 -3.23 24.32 -17.53
C LYS A 159 -2.05 23.38 -17.76
N ARG A 160 -0.96 23.55 -17.00
CA ARG A 160 0.24 22.72 -17.15
C ARG A 160 0.07 21.49 -16.26
N THR A 161 -0.31 20.37 -16.85
CA THR A 161 -0.47 19.09 -16.15
C THR A 161 0.72 18.17 -16.41
N PRO A 162 1.05 17.27 -15.47
CA PRO A 162 2.06 16.24 -15.72
C PRO A 162 1.62 15.31 -16.85
N TRP A 163 2.60 14.74 -17.53
CA TRP A 163 2.38 13.79 -18.60
C TRP A 163 1.67 12.54 -18.05
N ARG A 164 0.65 12.07 -18.77
CA ARG A 164 -0.18 10.93 -18.34
C ARG A 164 0.24 9.61 -18.97
N GLY A 165 0.99 9.67 -20.07
CA GLY A 165 1.50 8.51 -20.79
C GLY A 165 2.66 8.91 -21.69
N ILE A 166 3.61 8.00 -21.83
CA ILE A 166 4.81 8.17 -22.64
C ILE A 166 4.97 6.88 -23.45
N LEU A 167 5.10 7.01 -24.77
CA LEU A 167 5.33 5.88 -25.66
C LEU A 167 6.80 5.86 -26.08
N LEU A 168 7.49 4.77 -25.75
CA LEU A 168 8.85 4.51 -26.20
C LEU A 168 8.80 3.50 -27.34
N TYR A 169 9.28 3.89 -28.53
CA TYR A 169 9.31 3.03 -29.71
C TYR A 169 10.71 3.00 -30.33
N GLY A 170 10.99 1.95 -31.10
CA GLY A 170 12.26 1.77 -31.82
C GLY A 170 12.58 0.29 -32.02
N PRO A 171 13.70 -0.05 -32.68
CA PRO A 171 14.13 -1.42 -32.89
C PRO A 171 14.24 -2.23 -31.58
N PRO A 172 14.06 -3.57 -31.60
CA PRO A 172 14.29 -4.40 -30.42
C PRO A 172 15.75 -4.28 -29.96
N GLY A 173 16.00 -4.41 -28.65
CA GLY A 173 17.36 -4.34 -28.09
C GLY A 173 17.92 -2.93 -27.85
N THR A 174 17.16 -1.86 -28.09
CA THR A 174 17.61 -0.47 -27.82
C THR A 174 17.45 -0.01 -26.36
N GLY A 175 17.24 -0.93 -25.42
CA GLY A 175 17.18 -0.62 -23.99
C GLY A 175 15.93 0.12 -23.51
N LYS A 176 14.81 0.09 -24.24
CA LYS A 176 13.55 0.76 -23.83
C LYS A 176 13.06 0.33 -22.44
N SER A 177 13.00 -0.98 -22.19
CA SER A 177 12.60 -1.52 -20.88
C SER A 177 13.63 -1.17 -19.79
N TYR A 178 14.91 -1.10 -20.14
CA TYR A 178 15.99 -0.70 -19.22
C TYR A 178 15.90 0.79 -18.84
N LEU A 179 15.56 1.66 -19.80
CA LEU A 179 15.31 3.08 -19.60
C LEU A 179 14.10 3.32 -18.68
N ALA A 180 13.03 2.54 -18.84
CA ALA A 180 11.85 2.61 -17.97
C ALA A 180 12.19 2.26 -16.51
N LYS A 181 13.02 1.23 -16.31
CA LYS A 181 13.52 0.87 -14.96
C LYS A 181 14.36 1.99 -14.36
N ALA A 182 15.25 2.60 -15.14
CA ALA A 182 16.06 3.73 -14.68
C ALA A 182 15.22 4.93 -14.21
N VAL A 183 14.17 5.27 -14.98
CA VAL A 183 13.21 6.32 -14.58
C VAL A 183 12.55 6.00 -13.25
N ALA A 184 12.19 4.73 -13.01
CA ALA A 184 11.50 4.33 -11.80
C ALA A 184 12.38 4.42 -10.55
N THR A 185 13.64 4.00 -10.66
CA THR A 185 14.67 4.15 -9.62
C THR A 185 14.85 5.62 -9.25
N GLU A 186 15.04 6.47 -10.26
CA GLU A 186 15.35 7.90 -10.10
C GLU A 186 14.15 8.72 -9.60
N ALA A 187 12.94 8.31 -9.96
CA ALA A 187 11.70 8.87 -9.43
C ALA A 187 11.35 8.34 -8.03
N ASN A 188 12.12 7.40 -7.47
CA ASN A 188 11.83 6.66 -6.23
C ASN A 188 10.35 6.26 -6.13
N SER A 189 9.81 5.79 -7.25
CA SER A 189 8.39 5.51 -7.45
C SER A 189 8.16 4.01 -7.52
N THR A 190 6.95 3.56 -7.19
CA THR A 190 6.58 2.14 -7.32
C THR A 190 6.50 1.79 -8.81
N PHE A 191 7.28 0.80 -9.25
CA PHE A 191 7.27 0.32 -10.63
C PHE A 191 6.35 -0.89 -10.75
N TYR A 192 5.32 -0.77 -11.59
CA TYR A 192 4.46 -1.86 -11.98
C TYR A 192 4.84 -2.30 -13.39
N SER A 193 5.42 -3.48 -13.54
CA SER A 193 5.71 -4.06 -14.86
C SER A 193 4.64 -5.07 -15.23
N ILE A 194 4.02 -4.89 -16.39
CA ILE A 194 3.02 -5.80 -16.95
C ILE A 194 3.32 -6.09 -18.43
N SER A 195 3.25 -7.35 -18.83
CA SER A 195 3.29 -7.72 -20.25
C SER A 195 1.87 -7.77 -20.82
N SER A 196 1.70 -7.45 -22.11
CA SER A 196 0.45 -7.67 -22.83
C SER A 196 -0.09 -9.10 -22.65
N SER A 197 0.81 -10.09 -22.64
CA SER A 197 0.46 -11.50 -22.47
C SER A 197 -0.17 -11.83 -21.11
N ASP A 198 0.15 -11.05 -20.06
CA ASP A 198 -0.37 -11.27 -18.70
C ASP A 198 -1.79 -10.71 -18.53
N ILE A 199 -2.18 -9.78 -19.39
CA ILE A 199 -3.48 -9.08 -19.33
C ILE A 199 -4.59 -9.94 -19.97
N VAL A 200 -4.27 -10.75 -20.97
CA VAL A 200 -5.25 -11.52 -21.75
C VAL A 200 -5.57 -12.85 -21.05
N SER A 201 -6.67 -12.91 -20.32
CA SER A 201 -7.19 -14.17 -19.76
C SER A 201 -8.20 -14.85 -20.68
N LYS A 202 -8.35 -16.18 -20.52
CA LYS A 202 -9.35 -16.99 -21.26
C LYS A 202 -10.80 -16.67 -20.87
N TRP A 203 -11.01 -15.94 -19.78
CA TRP A 203 -12.33 -15.69 -19.20
C TRP A 203 -12.75 -14.24 -19.49
N MET A 204 -13.88 -14.09 -20.19
CA MET A 204 -14.39 -12.79 -20.61
C MET A 204 -14.63 -11.86 -19.40
N GLY A 205 -14.03 -10.66 -19.44
CA GLY A 205 -14.20 -9.61 -18.42
C GLY A 205 -13.26 -9.68 -17.21
N GLU A 206 -12.43 -10.73 -17.09
CA GLU A 206 -11.42 -10.81 -16.03
C GLU A 206 -10.21 -9.88 -16.33
N SER A 207 -9.84 -9.75 -17.59
CA SER A 207 -8.80 -8.81 -18.06
C SER A 207 -9.13 -7.35 -17.74
N GLU A 208 -10.37 -6.91 -17.99
CA GLU A 208 -10.81 -5.54 -17.67
C GLU A 208 -10.79 -5.26 -16.16
N LYS A 209 -11.24 -6.25 -15.36
CA LYS A 209 -11.18 -6.16 -13.89
C LYS A 209 -9.72 -6.05 -13.41
N MET A 210 -8.81 -6.81 -14.02
CA MET A 210 -7.39 -6.76 -13.73
C MET A 210 -6.81 -5.37 -13.98
N ILE A 211 -7.04 -4.79 -15.17
CA ILE A 211 -6.59 -3.45 -15.52
C ILE A 211 -7.17 -2.40 -14.56
N LYS A 212 -8.48 -2.46 -14.29
CA LYS A 212 -9.15 -1.52 -13.37
C LYS A 212 -8.53 -1.54 -11.98
N ASN A 213 -8.21 -2.73 -11.48
CA ASN A 213 -7.58 -2.92 -10.18
C ASN A 213 -6.11 -2.49 -10.18
N LEU A 214 -5.33 -2.75 -11.24
CA LEU A 214 -3.96 -2.23 -11.40
C LEU A 214 -3.95 -0.70 -11.27
N PHE A 215 -4.82 -0.01 -12.00
CA PHE A 215 -4.95 1.46 -11.89
C PHE A 215 -5.48 1.92 -10.52
N ALA A 216 -6.25 1.11 -9.81
CA ALA A 216 -6.67 1.43 -8.44
C ALA A 216 -5.47 1.33 -7.48
N MET A 217 -4.69 0.23 -7.54
CA MET A 217 -3.49 0.03 -6.73
C MET A 217 -2.42 1.09 -7.00
N ALA A 218 -2.20 1.45 -8.27
CA ALA A 218 -1.28 2.51 -8.64
C ALA A 218 -1.73 3.88 -8.10
N ARG A 219 -3.03 4.14 -8.02
CA ARG A 219 -3.58 5.36 -7.41
C ARG A 219 -3.47 5.39 -5.90
N GLU A 220 -3.53 4.23 -5.23
CA GLU A 220 -3.29 4.08 -3.80
C GLU A 220 -1.80 4.29 -3.47
N ASN A 221 -0.89 3.78 -4.31
CA ASN A 221 0.56 3.82 -4.11
C ASN A 221 1.27 4.96 -4.89
N LYS A 222 0.77 6.19 -4.80
CA LYS A 222 1.41 7.35 -5.45
C LYS A 222 2.70 7.77 -4.71
N PRO A 223 3.78 8.14 -5.41
CA PRO A 223 3.95 8.16 -6.87
C PRO A 223 4.23 6.76 -7.46
N SER A 224 3.62 6.48 -8.62
CA SER A 224 3.67 5.16 -9.28
C SER A 224 3.87 5.30 -10.79
N ILE A 225 4.56 4.32 -11.37
CA ILE A 225 4.81 4.20 -12.81
C ILE A 225 4.31 2.83 -13.25
N ILE A 226 3.46 2.80 -14.27
CA ILE A 226 3.00 1.58 -14.91
C ILE A 226 3.73 1.44 -16.24
N PHE A 227 4.48 0.37 -16.39
CA PHE A 227 5.17 -0.01 -17.61
C PHE A 227 4.45 -1.18 -18.26
N ILE A 228 3.97 -0.95 -19.48
CA ILE A 228 3.33 -1.97 -20.31
C ILE A 228 4.32 -2.30 -21.42
N ASP A 229 4.85 -3.51 -21.42
CA ASP A 229 5.71 -3.99 -22.51
C ASP A 229 4.85 -4.59 -23.63
N GLU A 230 5.35 -4.50 -24.87
CA GLU A 230 4.68 -5.05 -26.07
C GLU A 230 3.23 -4.57 -26.25
N VAL A 231 3.02 -3.24 -26.11
CA VAL A 231 1.70 -2.61 -26.25
C VAL A 231 1.05 -2.80 -27.63
N ASP A 232 1.83 -3.15 -28.64
CA ASP A 232 1.36 -3.50 -29.98
C ASP A 232 0.63 -4.85 -30.03
N SER A 233 0.79 -5.68 -29.01
CA SER A 233 0.14 -6.99 -28.86
C SER A 233 -1.20 -6.93 -28.11
N LEU A 234 -1.60 -5.75 -27.61
CA LEU A 234 -2.84 -5.51 -26.86
C LEU A 234 -4.05 -5.23 -27.77
#